data_AF-A0A2I0FAF6-F1
#
_entry.id   AF-A0A2I0FAF6-F1
#
_cell.length_a   1.000
_cell.length_b   1.000
_cell.length_c   1.000
_cell.angle_alpha   90.00
_cell.angle_beta   90.00
_cell.angle_gamma   90.00
#
_symmetry.space_group_name_H-M   'P 1'
#
loop_
_entity.id
_entity.type
_entity.pdbx_description
1 polymer ?
#
loop_
_entity_poly.entity_id
_entity_poly.type
_entity_poly.pdbx_seq_one_letter_code
_entity_poly.pdbx_strand_id
1 'polypeptide(L)' 'MNSEVLSKPFLAEKPKEVDAYIKSMLEKNVTPPEYHGAYWRPGYTCHDLLRYNWTQYRNCKYYYRYYGRYYY' A
#
# COMPACT_ATOMS: atom_id res chain seq x y z
N MET A 1 -9.71 -32.45 10.05
CA MET A 1 -9.83 -31.52 8.91
C MET A 1 -9.40 -30.15 9.39
N ASN A 2 -8.48 -29.52 8.66
CA ASN A 2 -7.68 -28.37 9.09
C ASN A 2 -8.52 -27.09 9.19
N SER A 3 -8.77 -26.60 10.40
CA SER A 3 -9.53 -25.38 10.69
C SER A 3 -8.63 -24.13 10.73
N GLU A 4 -7.77 -23.93 9.73
CA GLU A 4 -6.92 -22.73 9.63
C GLU A 4 -7.40 -21.77 8.52
N VAL A 5 -8.71 -21.58 8.41
CA VAL A 5 -9.31 -20.69 7.42
C VAL A 5 -10.21 -19.68 8.13
N LEU A 6 -9.62 -18.64 8.75
CA LEU A 6 -10.18 -17.28 8.94
C LEU A 6 -9.44 -16.54 10.08
N SER A 7 -8.22 -16.07 9.86
CA SER A 7 -7.62 -15.15 10.83
C SER A 7 -6.67 -14.12 10.21
N LYS A 8 -6.89 -13.75 8.94
CA LYS A 8 -6.33 -12.47 8.48
C LYS A 8 -7.32 -11.38 8.89
N PRO A 9 -6.95 -10.45 9.81
CA PRO A 9 -7.78 -9.29 10.06
C PRO A 9 -7.95 -8.56 8.72
N PHE A 10 -9.20 -8.39 8.28
CA PHE A 10 -9.48 -7.55 7.12
C PHE A 10 -8.98 -6.15 7.46
N LEU A 11 -7.88 -5.73 6.83
CA LEU A 11 -7.38 -4.39 6.99
C LEU A 11 -8.39 -3.44 6.33
N ALA A 12 -9.14 -2.73 7.16
CA ALA A 12 -10.05 -1.70 6.69
C ALA A 12 -9.23 -0.53 6.12
N GLU A 13 -9.68 0.00 5.00
CA GLU A 13 -9.06 1.20 4.45
C GLU A 13 -9.29 2.39 5.37
N LYS A 14 -8.20 3.06 5.75
CA LYS A 14 -8.23 4.32 6.50
C LYS A 14 -7.77 5.50 5.63
N PRO A 15 -8.64 6.04 4.76
CA PRO A 15 -8.24 7.02 3.74
C PRO A 15 -7.64 8.28 4.35
N LYS A 16 -8.20 8.80 5.45
CA LYS A 16 -7.69 10.00 6.13
C LYS A 16 -6.25 9.86 6.63
N GLU A 17 -5.90 8.69 7.18
CA GLU A 17 -4.54 8.43 7.66
C GLU A 17 -3.54 8.34 6.48
N VAL A 18 -3.96 7.73 5.38
CA VAL A 18 -3.14 7.62 4.16
C VAL A 18 -2.93 9.00 3.52
N ASP A 19 -3.99 9.79 3.39
CA ASP A 19 -3.90 11.13 2.80
C ASP A 19 -3.01 12.06 3.64
N ALA A 20 -3.13 12.01 4.97
CA ALA A 20 -2.26 12.76 5.87
C ALA A 20 -0.79 12.35 5.74
N TYR A 21 -0.52 11.03 5.65
CA TYR A 21 0.82 10.53 5.41
C TYR A 21 1.37 11.02 4.06
N ILE A 22 0.62 10.83 2.98
CA ILE A 22 1.01 11.24 1.62
C ILE A 22 1.31 12.74 1.59
N LYS A 23 0.44 13.56 2.16
CA LYS A 23 0.63 15.01 2.25
C LYS A 23 1.94 15.35 2.96
N SER A 24 2.19 14.75 4.12
CA SER A 24 3.43 15.02 4.88
C SER A 24 4.70 14.61 4.14
N MET A 25 4.65 13.53 3.35
CA MET A 25 5.80 13.03 2.59
C MET A 25 6.05 13.86 1.32
N LEU A 26 4.98 14.31 0.66
CA LEU A 26 5.06 15.26 -0.45
C LEU A 26 5.61 16.62 0.00
N GLU A 27 5.15 17.14 1.14
CA GLU A 27 5.66 18.40 1.71
C GLU A 27 7.15 18.31 2.05
N LYS A 28 7.61 17.14 2.50
CA LYS A 28 9.03 16.86 2.76
C LYS A 28 9.85 16.58 1.49
N ASN A 29 9.20 16.57 0.31
CA ASN A 29 9.79 16.21 -0.98
C ASN A 29 10.63 14.92 -0.94
N VAL A 30 10.17 13.95 -0.14
CA VAL A 30 10.82 12.64 -0.06
C VAL A 30 10.49 11.89 -1.35
N THR A 31 11.45 11.17 -1.91
CA THR A 31 11.16 10.26 -3.02
C THR A 31 10.61 8.95 -2.44
N PRO A 32 9.44 8.46 -2.87
CA PRO A 32 8.95 7.17 -2.41
C PRO A 32 9.94 6.07 -2.82
N PRO A 33 10.28 5.14 -1.91
CA PRO A 33 11.13 4.03 -2.26
C PRO A 33 10.44 3.14 -3.29
N GLU A 34 11.24 2.48 -4.12
CA GLU A 34 10.77 1.39 -4.96
C GLU A 34 10.21 0.25 -4.11
N TYR A 35 9.40 -0.61 -4.72
CA TYR A 35 8.77 -1.70 -4.00
C TYR A 35 9.79 -2.78 -3.62
N HIS A 36 9.91 -3.06 -2.32
CA HIS A 36 10.79 -4.09 -1.77
C HIS A 36 10.03 -5.23 -1.05
N GLY A 37 8.86 -5.62 -1.56
CA GLY A 37 8.05 -6.69 -0.95
C GLY A 37 7.85 -7.92 -1.85
N ALA A 38 7.08 -8.90 -1.35
CA ALA A 38 6.75 -10.14 -2.06
C ALA A 38 5.28 -10.22 -2.52
N TYR A 39 4.48 -9.18 -2.28
CA TYR A 39 3.03 -9.18 -2.53
C TYR A 39 2.63 -8.46 -3.82
N TRP A 40 3.48 -7.59 -4.37
CA TRP A 40 3.23 -6.94 -5.65
C TRP A 40 3.30 -7.93 -6.81
N ARG A 41 2.40 -7.79 -7.78
CA ARG A 41 2.38 -8.56 -9.02
C ARG A 41 1.98 -7.65 -10.18
N PRO A 42 2.44 -7.93 -11.41
CA PRO A 42 1.94 -7.25 -12.60
C PRO A 42 0.41 -7.31 -12.67
N GLY A 43 -0.22 -6.15 -12.90
CA GLY A 43 -1.68 -6.01 -12.93
C GLY A 43 -2.34 -5.69 -11.58
N TYR A 44 -1.58 -5.66 -10.47
CA TYR A 44 -2.12 -5.26 -9.17
C TYR A 44 -2.32 -3.75 -9.07
N THR A 45 -3.25 -3.36 -8.22
CA THR A 45 -3.43 -2.00 -7.74
C THR A 45 -2.98 -1.89 -6.29
N CYS A 46 -2.88 -0.68 -5.76
CA CYS A 46 -2.58 -0.51 -4.34
C CYS A 46 -3.59 -1.24 -3.44
N HIS A 47 -4.87 -1.28 -3.81
CA HIS A 47 -5.91 -1.95 -3.02
C HIS A 47 -5.65 -3.45 -2.85
N ASP A 48 -5.01 -4.12 -3.83
CA ASP A 48 -4.66 -5.53 -3.70
C ASP A 48 -3.64 -5.77 -2.56
N LEU A 49 -2.72 -4.80 -2.34
CA LEU A 49 -1.76 -4.84 -1.24
C LEU A 49 -2.42 -4.68 0.13
N LEU A 50 -3.60 -4.06 0.21
CA LEU A 50 -4.34 -3.87 1.47
C LEU A 50 -4.65 -5.20 2.16
N ARG A 51 -4.83 -6.27 1.38
CA ARG A 51 -5.12 -7.62 1.90
C ARG A 51 -3.93 -8.28 2.60
N TYR A 52 -2.73 -7.77 2.36
CA TYR A 52 -1.49 -8.35 2.86
C TYR A 52 -0.82 -7.47 3.90
N ASN A 53 -0.77 -6.15 3.66
CA ASN A 53 0.00 -5.25 4.49
C ASN A 53 -0.45 -3.78 4.31
N TRP A 54 -0.85 -3.15 5.43
CA TRP A 54 -1.25 -1.74 5.46
C TRP A 54 -0.14 -0.76 5.04
N THR A 55 1.10 -1.01 5.44
CA THR A 55 2.26 -0.20 5.04
C THR A 55 2.52 -0.30 3.55
N GLN A 56 2.41 -1.48 2.94
CA GLN A 56 2.56 -1.62 1.50
C GLN A 56 1.42 -0.94 0.73
N TYR A 57 0.19 -1.06 1.23
CA TYR A 57 -0.96 -0.29 0.71
C TYR A 57 -0.67 1.21 0.70
N ARG A 58 -0.31 1.76 1.86
CA ARG A 58 -0.05 3.20 2.05
C ARG A 58 1.13 3.67 1.18
N ASN A 59 2.22 2.92 1.15
CA ASN A 59 3.40 3.25 0.36
C ASN A 59 3.10 3.19 -1.15
N CYS A 60 2.28 2.25 -1.60
CA CYS A 60 1.83 2.20 -3.00
C CYS A 60 1.01 3.42 -3.36
N LYS A 61 0.06 3.83 -2.50
CA LYS A 61 -0.75 5.03 -2.73
C LYS A 61 0.13 6.28 -2.83
N TYR A 62 1.16 6.36 -1.99
CA TYR A 62 2.15 7.43 -2.06
C TYR A 62 2.98 7.38 -3.34
N TYR A 63 3.53 6.22 -3.71
CA TYR A 63 4.29 6.02 -4.95
C TYR A 63 3.47 6.44 -6.18
N TYR A 64 2.22 5.97 -6.27
CA TYR A 64 1.30 6.33 -7.33
C TYR A 64 1.00 7.83 -7.36
N ARG A 65 0.83 8.48 -6.20
CA ARG A 65 0.58 9.92 -6.13
C ARG A 65 1.79 10.76 -6.58
N TYR A 66 3.00 10.27 -6.31
CA TYR A 66 4.26 10.94 -6.65
C TYR A 66 4.64 10.74 -8.12
N TYR A 67 4.61 9.50 -8.62
CA TYR A 67 5.05 9.14 -9.97
C TYR A 67 3.94 9.05 -11.02
N GLY A 68 2.67 8.97 -10.60
CA GLY A 68 1.53 8.78 -11.51
C GLY A 68 1.43 7.37 -12.11
N ARG A 69 2.19 6.40 -11.59
CA ARG A 69 2.22 5.01 -12.06
C ARG A 69 2.39 4.04 -10.89
N TYR A 70 2.05 2.77 -11.12
CA TYR A 70 2.30 1.70 -10.15
C TYR A 70 3.73 1.16 -10.25
N TYR A 71 4.11 0.26 -9.33
CA TYR A 71 5.40 -0.41 -9.36
C TYR A 71 5.54 -1.27 -10.63
N TYR A 72 6.74 -1.22 -11.23
CA TYR A 72 7.10 -1.98 -12.44
C TYR A 72 7.81 -3.29 -12.09
#